data_AF-A0A417XRU1-F1
#
_entry.id   AF-A0A417XRU1-F1
#
_cell.length_a   1.000
_cell.length_b   1.000
_cell.length_c   1.000
_cell.angle_alpha   90.00
_cell.angle_beta   90.00
_cell.angle_gamma   90.00
#
_symmetry.space_group_name_H-M   'P 1'
#
loop_
_entity.id
_entity.type
_entity.pdbx_description
1 polymer ?
#
loop_
_entity_poly.entity_id
_entity_poly.type
_entity_poly.pdbx_seq_one_letter_code
_entity_poly.pdbx_strand_id
1 'polypeptide(L)'
;MTLHALIADNATDGSRRDGCPMERQNRLQDQCRRRIERRLTAFVAEGIMVRRQIAPEDMQVDDAALEILEHHGTRRLEIRVSRAVPSHELLQAIDEAEDIIDEPTKLGAWTDTSTGRWRGLALRRGRSDRKGIPA
;
A
#
# COMPACT_ATOMS: atom_id res chain seq x y z
N MET A 1 -51.10 5.68 -6.07
CA MET A 1 -51.24 5.32 -4.65
C MET A 1 -50.67 3.94 -4.44
N THR A 2 -49.63 3.87 -3.60
CA THR A 2 -49.14 2.74 -2.80
C THR A 2 -48.74 1.43 -3.50
N LEU A 3 -47.43 1.28 -3.70
CA LEU A 3 -46.75 0.00 -3.87
C LEU A 3 -46.82 -0.81 -2.55
N HIS A 4 -47.24 -2.07 -2.64
CA HIS A 4 -46.89 -3.08 -1.64
C HIS A 4 -46.27 -4.28 -2.36
N ALA A 5 -44.94 -4.31 -2.37
CA ALA A 5 -44.18 -5.52 -2.60
C ALA A 5 -44.22 -6.35 -1.31
N LEU A 6 -44.75 -7.57 -1.40
CA LEU A 6 -44.61 -8.62 -0.39
C LEU A 6 -44.07 -9.84 -1.12
N ILE A 7 -42.77 -9.84 -1.36
CA ILE A 7 -42.04 -11.08 -1.70
C ILE A 7 -41.76 -11.74 -0.37
N ALA A 8 -42.48 -12.84 -0.11
CA ALA A 8 -42.18 -13.74 0.97
C ALA A 8 -40.90 -14.51 0.63
N ASP A 9 -39.75 -13.96 1.02
CA ASP A 9 -38.53 -14.74 1.15
C ASP A 9 -38.66 -15.60 2.39
N ASN A 10 -39.04 -16.87 2.22
CA ASN A 10 -38.79 -17.85 3.25
C ASN A 10 -38.30 -19.17 2.66
N ALA A 11 -37.09 -19.49 3.10
CA ALA A 11 -36.50 -20.82 3.15
C ALA A 11 -36.11 -21.47 1.81
N THR A 12 -35.05 -20.93 1.19
CA THR A 12 -34.05 -21.79 0.57
C THR A 12 -32.82 -21.87 1.48
N ASP A 13 -32.82 -22.96 2.23
CA ASP A 13 -31.70 -23.89 2.32
C ASP A 13 -30.34 -23.31 2.76
N GLY A 14 -30.10 -23.45 4.07
CA GLY A 14 -28.79 -23.30 4.70
C GLY A 14 -27.82 -24.39 4.26
N SER A 15 -27.39 -24.34 2.99
CA SER A 15 -26.35 -25.21 2.46
C SER A 15 -25.09 -24.40 2.14
N ARG A 16 -24.14 -24.48 3.08
CA ARG A 16 -22.68 -24.44 2.87
C ARG A 16 -22.19 -23.64 1.64
N ARG A 17 -21.89 -22.36 1.84
CA ARG A 17 -20.97 -21.62 0.95
C ARG A 17 -19.87 -20.89 1.72
N ASP A 18 -19.33 -21.54 2.75
CA ASP A 18 -17.91 -21.37 3.02
C ASP A 18 -17.19 -22.14 1.91
N GLY A 19 -16.80 -21.43 0.84
CA GLY A 19 -15.89 -22.00 -0.16
C GLY A 19 -14.69 -22.63 0.56
N CYS A 20 -14.11 -23.66 -0.03
CA CYS A 20 -12.92 -24.31 0.53
C CYS A 20 -11.92 -23.26 1.02
N PRO A 21 -11.17 -23.45 2.12
CA PRO A 21 -10.29 -22.43 2.69
C PRO A 21 -9.40 -21.71 1.66
N MET A 22 -8.98 -22.44 0.62
CA MET A 22 -8.26 -21.94 -0.54
C MET A 22 -9.04 -20.90 -1.37
N GLU A 23 -10.33 -21.11 -1.66
CA GLU A 23 -11.17 -20.13 -2.36
C GLU A 23 -11.37 -18.86 -1.53
N ARG A 24 -11.56 -19.00 -0.21
CA ARG A 24 -11.65 -17.85 0.70
C ARG A 24 -10.33 -17.06 0.70
N GLN A 25 -9.20 -17.75 0.77
CA GLN A 25 -7.87 -17.13 0.73
C GLN A 25 -7.61 -16.42 -0.61
N ASN A 26 -7.98 -17.04 -1.73
CA ASN A 26 -7.86 -16.43 -3.06
C ASN A 26 -8.70 -15.15 -3.19
N ARG A 27 -9.95 -15.16 -2.69
CA ARG A 27 -10.81 -13.95 -2.68
C ARG A 27 -10.21 -12.82 -1.87
N LEU A 28 -9.64 -13.12 -0.70
CA LEU A 28 -8.99 -12.12 0.15
C LEU A 28 -7.75 -11.53 -0.53
N GLN A 29 -6.93 -12.37 -1.17
CA GLN A 29 -5.76 -11.91 -1.95
C GLN A 29 -6.18 -11.02 -3.11
N ASP A 30 -7.21 -11.41 -3.86
CA ASP A 30 -7.73 -10.59 -4.97
C ASP A 30 -8.31 -9.26 -4.51
N GLN A 31 -8.99 -9.24 -3.36
CA GLN A 31 -9.51 -8.01 -2.77
C GLN A 31 -8.37 -7.07 -2.36
N CYS A 32 -7.33 -7.59 -1.71
CA CYS A 32 -6.13 -6.82 -1.35
C CYS A 32 -5.48 -6.25 -2.60
N ARG A 33 -5.23 -7.11 -3.61
CA ARG A 33 -4.62 -6.71 -4.88
C ARG A 33 -5.38 -5.56 -5.55
N ARG A 34 -6.70 -5.65 -5.65
CA ARG A 34 -7.53 -4.58 -6.26
C ARG A 34 -7.46 -3.28 -5.47
N ARG A 35 -7.41 -3.35 -4.13
CA ARG A 35 -7.31 -2.15 -3.29
C ARG A 35 -5.95 -1.48 -3.42
N ILE A 36 -4.87 -2.26 -3.40
CA ILE A 36 -3.50 -1.81 -3.66
C ILE A 36 -3.43 -1.09 -5.01
N GLU A 37 -3.90 -1.74 -6.07
CA GLU A 37 -3.87 -1.17 -7.42
C GLU A 37 -4.61 0.17 -7.50
N ARG A 38 -5.83 0.24 -6.94
CA ARG A 38 -6.59 1.50 -6.90
C ARG A 38 -5.83 2.61 -6.18
N ARG A 39 -5.17 2.31 -5.06
CA ARG A 39 -4.49 3.34 -4.29
C ARG A 39 -3.20 3.81 -4.94
N LEU A 40 -2.41 2.90 -5.49
CA LEU A 40 -1.24 3.26 -6.29
C LEU A 40 -1.63 4.10 -7.51
N THR A 41 -2.77 3.82 -8.15
CA THR A 41 -3.29 4.67 -9.24
C THR A 41 -3.70 6.06 -8.75
N ALA A 42 -4.31 6.17 -7.56
CA ALA A 42 -4.65 7.47 -6.98
C ALA A 42 -3.40 8.32 -6.72
N PHE A 43 -2.34 7.75 -6.14
CA PHE A 43 -1.07 8.45 -5.94
C PHE A 43 -0.48 8.98 -7.25
N VAL A 44 -0.52 8.19 -8.33
CA VAL A 44 -0.06 8.64 -9.65
C VAL A 44 -0.90 9.82 -10.14
N ALA A 45 -2.22 9.79 -9.95
CA ALA A 45 -3.11 10.89 -10.32
C ALA A 45 -2.86 12.17 -9.50
N GLU A 46 -2.40 12.02 -8.25
CA GLU A 46 -1.95 13.11 -7.37
C GLU A 46 -0.53 13.63 -7.71
N GLY A 47 0.12 13.06 -8.73
CA GLY A 47 1.43 13.50 -9.21
C GLY A 47 2.62 12.85 -8.50
N ILE A 48 2.37 11.82 -7.68
CA ILE A 48 3.39 11.04 -6.99
C ILE A 48 3.95 9.98 -7.95
N MET A 49 5.28 9.87 -8.03
CA MET A 49 5.92 8.85 -8.85
C MET A 49 5.83 7.50 -8.14
N VAL A 50 5.20 6.51 -8.76
CA VAL A 50 5.12 5.15 -8.19
C VAL A 50 5.99 4.20 -9.00
N ARG A 51 7.01 3.63 -8.37
CA ARG A 51 7.82 2.56 -8.94
C ARG A 51 7.43 1.23 -8.33
N ARG A 52 6.95 0.31 -9.17
CA ARG A 52 6.42 -0.98 -8.75
C ARG A 52 7.43 -2.10 -8.95
N GLN A 53 7.28 -3.16 -8.16
CA GLN A 53 8.05 -4.39 -8.26
C GLN A 53 9.57 -4.18 -8.14
N ILE A 54 9.97 -3.26 -7.26
CA ILE A 54 11.37 -3.02 -6.95
C ILE A 54 11.93 -4.25 -6.24
N ALA A 55 13.10 -4.71 -6.68
CA ALA A 55 13.79 -5.80 -6.03
C ALA A 55 14.25 -5.34 -4.64
N PRO A 56 14.19 -6.18 -3.59
CA PRO A 56 14.61 -5.78 -2.25
C PRO A 56 16.01 -5.14 -2.20
N GLU A 57 16.95 -5.65 -3.01
CA GLU A 57 18.31 -5.14 -3.14
C GLU A 57 18.41 -3.72 -3.76
N ASP A 58 17.36 -3.26 -4.44
CA ASP A 58 17.26 -1.91 -5.02
C ASP A 58 16.52 -0.94 -4.07
N MET A 59 16.05 -1.44 -2.93
CA MET A 59 15.50 -0.63 -1.85
C MET A 59 16.63 -0.13 -0.96
N GLN A 60 16.44 1.01 -0.32
CA GLN A 60 17.40 1.52 0.68
C GLN A 60 17.35 0.70 1.98
N VAL A 61 16.23 0.01 2.21
CA VAL A 61 16.03 -0.88 3.35
C VAL A 61 15.55 -2.24 2.84
N ASP A 62 16.40 -3.26 2.94
CA ASP A 62 16.18 -4.62 2.39
C ASP A 62 14.84 -5.27 2.78
N ASP A 63 14.31 -4.96 3.97
CA ASP A 63 13.08 -5.53 4.51
C ASP A 63 11.85 -4.62 4.37
N ALA A 64 11.97 -3.50 3.65
CA ALA A 64 10.88 -2.57 3.43
C ALA A 64 9.80 -3.16 2.50
N ALA A 65 8.55 -2.95 2.90
CA ALA A 65 7.40 -3.18 2.02
C ALA A 65 7.24 -2.05 1.01
N LEU A 66 7.46 -0.82 1.49
CA LEU A 66 7.26 0.41 0.76
C LEU A 66 8.25 1.47 1.24
N GLU A 67 8.80 2.26 0.32
CA GLU A 67 9.58 3.47 0.64
C GLU A 67 8.90 4.70 0.08
N ILE A 68 8.96 5.79 0.85
CA ILE A 68 8.52 7.11 0.44
C ILE A 68 9.74 8.01 0.45
N LEU A 69 10.05 8.60 -0.70
CA LEU A 69 11.24 9.41 -0.92
C LEU A 69 10.81 10.78 -1.43
N GLU A 70 11.49 11.83 -0.98
CA GLU A 70 11.41 13.16 -1.56
C GLU A 70 12.80 13.60 -2.01
N HIS A 71 12.90 14.05 -3.26
CA HIS A 71 14.14 14.58 -3.82
C HIS A 71 14.13 16.11 -3.79
N HIS A 72 15.17 16.73 -3.24
CA HIS A 72 15.23 18.18 -3.03
C HIS A 72 15.06 18.98 -4.34
N GLY A 73 15.62 18.48 -5.45
CA GLY A 73 15.59 19.16 -6.75
C GLY A 73 14.22 19.19 -7.42
N THR A 74 13.34 18.23 -7.11
CA THR A 74 12.01 18.15 -7.74
C THR A 74 10.87 18.46 -6.77
N ARG A 75 11.10 18.35 -5.45
CA ARG A 75 10.05 18.38 -4.40
C ARG A 75 8.88 17.45 -4.70
N ARG A 76 9.13 16.39 -5.49
CA ARG A 76 8.15 15.37 -5.82
C ARG A 76 8.40 14.14 -4.99
N LEU A 77 7.30 13.55 -4.52
CA LEU A 77 7.34 12.29 -3.81
C LEU A 77 7.50 11.14 -4.81
N GLU A 78 8.31 10.16 -4.41
CA GLU A 78 8.50 8.88 -5.07
C GLU A 78 8.12 7.78 -4.07
N ILE A 79 7.20 6.90 -4.47
CA ILE A 79 6.86 5.68 -3.74
C ILE A 79 7.51 4.50 -4.45
N ARG A 80 8.30 3.72 -3.73
CA ARG A 80 8.85 2.45 -4.22
C ARG A 80 8.17 1.28 -3.54
N VAL A 81 7.64 0.36 -4.32
CA VAL A 81 6.92 -0.81 -3.83
C VAL A 81 7.77 -2.06 -4.08
N SER A 82 8.09 -2.76 -3.00
CA SER A 82 8.83 -4.02 -3.06
C SER A 82 8.03 -5.10 -3.78
N ARG A 83 8.70 -5.95 -4.57
CA ARG A 83 8.09 -7.17 -5.14
C ARG A 83 7.99 -8.34 -4.15
N ALA A 84 8.70 -8.28 -3.03
CA ALA A 84 8.91 -9.46 -2.16
C ALA A 84 7.88 -9.60 -1.03
N VAL A 85 6.87 -8.72 -0.94
CA VAL A 85 5.99 -8.58 0.22
C VAL A 85 4.58 -9.11 -0.07
N PRO A 86 3.97 -9.87 0.85
CA PRO A 86 2.56 -10.28 0.75
C PRO A 86 1.61 -9.09 0.59
N SER A 87 0.54 -9.25 -0.19
CA SER A 87 -0.40 -8.15 -0.49
C SER A 87 -1.06 -7.53 0.74
N HIS A 88 -1.28 -8.29 1.82
CA HIS A 88 -1.90 -7.74 3.03
C HIS A 88 -0.97 -6.81 3.80
N GLU A 89 0.32 -7.18 3.92
CA GLU A 89 1.35 -6.33 4.53
C GLU A 89 1.61 -5.08 3.67
N LEU A 90 1.64 -5.25 2.34
CA LEU A 90 1.76 -4.11 1.43
C LEU A 90 0.56 -3.16 1.53
N LEU A 91 -0.66 -3.69 1.66
CA LEU A 91 -1.85 -2.85 1.85
C LEU A 91 -1.75 -2.02 3.13
N GLN A 92 -1.30 -2.62 4.24
CA GLN A 92 -1.07 -1.91 5.49
C GLN A 92 -0.02 -0.81 5.34
N ALA A 93 1.10 -1.10 4.68
CA ALA A 93 2.14 -0.11 4.40
C ALA A 93 1.64 1.03 3.49
N ILE A 94 0.73 0.74 2.55
CA ILE A 94 0.09 1.77 1.72
C ILE A 94 -0.84 2.64 2.54
N ASP A 95 -1.69 2.05 3.39
CA ASP A 95 -2.59 2.83 4.27
C ASP A 95 -1.75 3.78 5.17
N GLU A 96 -0.60 3.35 5.70
CA GLU A 96 0.30 4.21 6.48
C GLU A 96 1.07 5.24 5.62
N ALA A 97 1.35 4.93 4.35
CA ALA A 97 2.00 5.86 3.45
C ALA A 97 1.12 7.08 3.15
N GLU A 98 -0.21 6.91 3.11
CA GLU A 98 -1.16 8.00 2.93
C GLU A 98 -0.99 9.07 4.02
N ASP A 99 -0.93 8.64 5.28
CA ASP A 99 -0.73 9.54 6.42
C ASP A 99 0.61 10.31 6.36
N ILE A 100 1.61 9.77 5.68
CA ILE A 100 2.93 10.40 5.50
C ILE A 100 2.94 11.35 4.31
N ILE A 101 2.22 11.01 3.23
CA ILE A 101 2.07 11.85 2.04
C ILE A 101 1.32 13.13 2.39
N ASP A 102 0.27 13.03 3.21
CA ASP A 102 -0.50 14.17 3.69
C ASP A 102 0.28 15.05 4.68
N GLU A 103 1.27 14.47 5.37
CA GLU A 103 2.16 15.17 6.30
C GLU A 103 3.65 14.94 5.97
N PRO A 104 4.22 15.60 4.94
CA PRO A 104 5.60 15.40 4.51
C PRO A 104 6.66 15.74 5.56
N THR A 105 6.29 16.39 6.67
CA THR A 105 7.16 16.60 7.84
C THR A 105 7.50 15.30 8.55
N LYS A 106 6.73 14.23 8.34
CA LYS A 106 7.03 12.86 8.83
C LYS A 106 8.16 12.19 8.07
N LEU A 107 8.51 12.69 6.87
CA LEU A 107 9.72 12.28 6.18
C LEU A 107 10.91 12.79 7.00
N GLY A 108 11.82 11.87 7.35
CA GLY A 108 12.94 12.13 8.25
C GLY A 108 13.90 13.21 7.77
N ALA A 109 15.10 13.24 8.37
CA ALA A 109 16.12 14.20 7.98
C ALA A 109 16.51 14.07 6.50
N TRP A 110 16.94 15.18 5.93
CA TRP A 110 17.57 15.18 4.61
C TRP A 110 18.94 14.51 4.67
N THR A 111 19.15 13.58 3.74
CA THR A 111 20.40 12.90 3.44
C THR A 111 21.04 13.56 2.22
N ASP A 112 22.32 13.89 2.33
CA ASP A 112 23.14 14.41 1.23
C ASP A 112 23.99 13.27 0.64
N THR A 113 23.80 12.96 -0.64
CA THR A 113 24.59 11.95 -1.37
C THR A 113 25.27 12.57 -2.60
N SER A 114 26.15 11.80 -3.24
CA SER A 114 26.82 12.20 -4.49
C SER A 114 25.84 12.40 -5.66
N THR A 115 24.63 11.83 -5.58
CA THR A 115 23.59 11.94 -6.61
C THR A 115 22.55 13.02 -6.30
N GLY A 116 22.64 13.66 -5.14
CA GLY A 116 21.76 14.76 -4.74
C GLY A 116 21.32 14.66 -3.29
N ARG A 117 20.38 15.52 -2.91
CA ARG A 117 19.80 15.55 -1.57
C ARG A 117 18.40 14.95 -1.59
N TRP A 118 18.16 13.99 -0.71
CA TRP A 118 16.87 13.31 -0.60
C TRP A 118 16.51 13.07 0.87
N ARG A 119 15.23 12.87 1.19
CA ARG A 119 14.78 12.37 2.49
C ARG A 119 13.76 11.28 2.28
N GLY A 120 13.61 10.37 3.24
CA GLY A 120 12.65 9.31 3.07
C GLY A 120 12.37 8.49 4.30
N LEU A 121 11.36 7.65 4.18
CA LEU A 121 10.91 6.74 5.21
C LEU A 121 10.62 5.38 4.59
N ALA A 122 11.11 4.33 5.25
CA ALA A 122 10.82 2.95 4.89
C ALA A 122 9.76 2.38 5.84
N LEU A 123 8.74 1.76 5.26
CA LEU A 123 7.68 1.05 5.98
C LEU A 123 7.95 -0.45 5.92
N ARG A 124 8.16 -1.05 7.09
CA ARG A 124 8.49 -2.47 7.24
C ARG A 124 7.25 -3.34 7.45
N ARG A 125 7.43 -4.64 7.28
CA ARG A 125 6.40 -5.66 7.46
C ARG A 125 6.02 -5.79 8.95
N GLY A 126 4.72 -5.86 9.23
CA GLY A 126 4.22 -6.60 10.40
C GLY A 126 4.65 -6.11 11.79
N ARG A 127 4.80 -4.81 11.98
CA ARG A 127 4.73 -4.00 13.23
C ARG A 127 5.00 -2.57 12.79
N SER A 128 4.41 -1.57 13.43
CA SER A 128 4.55 -0.13 13.08
C SER A 128 5.97 0.43 13.30
N ASP A 129 6.99 -0.31 12.86
CA ASP A 129 8.39 0.04 12.96
C ASP A 129 8.74 0.92 11.75
N ARG A 130 8.41 2.20 11.90
CA ARG A 130 8.88 3.26 11.02
C ARG A 130 10.36 3.49 11.28
N LYS A 131 11.18 3.33 10.24
CA LYS A 131 12.60 3.68 10.33
C LYS A 131 12.93 4.71 9.27
N GLY A 132 13.57 5.80 9.68
CA GLY A 132 14.20 6.72 8.74
C GLY A 132 15.23 5.94 7.91
N ILE A 133 15.24 6.21 6.61
CA ILE A 133 16.21 5.57 5.73
C ILE A 133 17.59 6.17 6.07
N PRO A 134 18.61 5.35 6.39
CA PRO A 134 19.94 5.85 6.74
C PRO A 134 20.58 6.59 5.57
N ALA A 135 21.47 7.52 5.92
CA ALA A 135 22.25 8.31 4.98
C ALA A 135 23.34 7.49 4.25
#